data_AF-A0A2H0EQP5-F1
#
_entry.id   AF-A0A2H0EQP5-F1
#
_cell.length_a   1.000
_cell.length_b   1.000
_cell.length_c   1.000
_cell.angle_alpha   90.00
_cell.angle_beta   90.00
_cell.angle_gamma   90.00
#
_symmetry.space_group_name_H-M   'P 1'
#
loop_
_entity.id
_entity.type
_entity.pdbx_description
1 polymer ?
#
loop_
_entity_poly.entity_id
_entity_poly.type
_entity_poly.pdbx_seq_one_letter_code
_entity_poly.pdbx_strand_id
1 'polypeptide(L)'
;MLPDFDAVIERRNTHSLKWDALAARTGVTAPDGLAMWTADMDFLSPEPVRQRLSAAVAHGIFGYYSADASWRAAVCGWMARRHGWAVEPEWITPSAGVCAAL
;
A
#
# COMPACT_ATOMS: atom_id res chain seq x y z
N MET A 1 12.98 3.08 -15.36
CA MET A 1 14.09 3.09 -14.40
C MET A 1 13.83 1.95 -13.41
N LEU A 2 14.85 1.18 -13.05
CA LEU A 2 14.72 0.13 -12.03
C LEU A 2 14.55 0.79 -10.65
N PRO A 3 13.76 0.20 -9.74
CA PRO A 3 13.69 0.69 -8.36
C PRO A 3 15.05 0.54 -7.66
N ASP A 4 15.42 1.53 -6.86
CA ASP A 4 16.56 1.47 -5.95
C ASP A 4 16.07 0.96 -4.59
N PHE A 5 16.46 -0.26 -4.24
CA PHE A 5 16.15 -0.90 -2.96
C PHE A 5 17.24 -0.72 -1.91
N ASP A 6 18.39 -0.13 -2.28
CA ASP A 6 19.49 0.16 -1.36
C ASP A 6 19.35 1.57 -0.74
N ALA A 7 18.52 2.43 -1.35
CA ALA A 7 18.18 3.74 -0.82
C ALA A 7 17.59 3.64 0.60
N VAL A 8 18.30 4.19 1.58
CA VAL A 8 17.81 4.31 2.95
C VAL A 8 16.85 5.49 3.05
N ILE A 9 15.62 5.23 3.46
CA ILE A 9 14.55 6.23 3.59
C ILE A 9 14.25 6.43 5.06
N GLU A 10 14.45 7.65 5.56
CA GLU A 10 14.09 7.98 6.94
C GLU A 10 12.56 8.02 7.10
N ARG A 11 12.04 7.31 8.11
CA ARG A 11 10.60 7.17 8.40
C ARG A 11 10.24 7.49 9.85
N ARG A 12 11.20 7.89 10.67
CA ARG A 12 10.94 8.43 12.02
C ARG A 12 10.34 9.82 11.90
N ASN A 13 9.41 10.12 12.79
CA ASN A 13 8.62 11.36 12.80
C ASN A 13 7.80 11.58 11.52
N THR A 14 7.41 10.51 10.82
CA THR A 14 6.55 10.58 9.62
C THR A 14 5.17 9.97 9.85
N HIS A 15 4.75 9.81 11.11
CA HIS A 15 3.54 9.07 11.51
C HIS A 15 3.58 7.59 11.10
N SER A 16 4.77 6.98 11.07
CA SER A 16 4.92 5.55 10.78
C SER A 16 4.65 4.75 12.05
N LEU A 17 3.59 3.93 12.06
CA LEU A 17 3.34 3.02 13.19
C LEU A 17 4.53 2.11 13.47
N LYS A 18 5.22 1.65 12.41
CA LYS A 18 6.39 0.78 12.50
C LYS A 18 7.54 1.42 13.30
N TRP A 19 7.89 2.67 12.96
CA TRP A 19 9.04 3.37 13.51
C TRP A 19 8.69 4.22 14.75
N ASP A 20 7.62 5.01 14.68
CA ASP A 20 7.27 5.98 15.73
C ASP A 20 6.64 5.31 16.96
N ALA A 21 6.09 4.10 16.81
CA ALA A 21 5.56 3.32 17.93
C ALA A 21 6.49 2.19 18.40
N LEU A 22 7.75 2.14 17.94
CA LEU A 22 8.69 1.06 18.24
C LEU A 22 8.81 0.81 19.75
N ALA A 23 9.12 1.85 20.53
CA ALA A 23 9.26 1.74 21.98
C ALA A 23 7.96 1.30 22.66
N ALA A 24 6.84 1.92 22.31
CA ALA A 24 5.54 1.63 22.92
C ALA A 24 5.02 0.21 22.60
N ARG A 25 5.37 -0.34 21.44
CA ARG A 25 4.87 -1.64 20.95
C ARG A 25 5.79 -2.81 21.25
N THR A 26 7.10 -2.55 21.39
CA THR A 26 8.12 -3.60 21.49
C THR A 26 9.03 -3.47 22.71
N GLY A 27 9.04 -2.32 23.38
CA GLY A 27 9.95 -2.02 24.50
C GLY A 27 11.36 -1.59 24.08
N VAL A 28 11.68 -1.56 22.77
CA VAL A 28 12.98 -1.10 22.27
C VAL A 28 13.07 0.43 22.37
N THR A 29 13.90 0.93 23.28
CA THR A 29 14.08 2.37 23.56
C THR A 29 15.41 2.94 23.07
N ALA A 30 16.28 2.09 22.50
CA ALA A 30 17.56 2.53 21.95
C ALA A 30 17.33 3.54 20.82
N PRO A 31 18.10 4.66 20.76
CA PRO A 31 17.90 5.70 19.76
C PRO A 31 18.19 5.24 18.32
N ASP A 32 18.98 4.18 18.18
CA ASP A 32 19.33 3.47 16.94
C ASP A 32 18.58 2.13 16.79
N GLY A 33 17.49 1.94 17.54
CA GLY A 33 16.65 0.75 17.48
C GLY A 33 16.09 0.49 16.08
N LEU A 34 16.15 -0.77 15.63
CA LEU A 34 15.67 -1.20 14.33
C LEU A 34 14.23 -1.74 14.42
N ALA A 35 13.32 -1.16 13.64
CA ALA A 35 11.94 -1.62 13.57
C ALA A 35 11.78 -2.75 12.54
N MET A 36 11.59 -3.99 13.02
CA MET A 36 11.45 -5.18 12.15
C MET A 36 10.15 -5.97 12.41
N TRP A 37 9.10 -5.32 12.89
CA TRP A 37 7.91 -5.99 13.45
C TRP A 37 6.61 -5.79 12.65
N THR A 38 6.34 -4.58 12.14
CA THR A 38 5.15 -4.30 11.33
C THR A 38 5.35 -4.73 9.87
N ALA A 39 4.35 -5.38 9.28
CA ALA A 39 4.35 -5.84 7.89
C ALA A 39 4.03 -4.72 6.88
N ASP A 40 4.85 -3.67 6.87
CA ASP A 40 4.95 -2.71 5.77
C ASP A 40 6.41 -2.65 5.25
N MET A 41 6.64 -1.93 4.15
CA MET A 41 7.96 -1.85 3.52
C MET A 41 8.64 -0.49 3.78
N ASP A 42 9.97 -0.50 3.91
CA ASP A 42 10.81 0.71 3.93
C ASP A 42 11.32 1.08 2.52
N PHE A 43 10.51 0.80 1.49
CA PHE A 43 10.80 1.13 0.08
C PHE A 43 9.78 2.13 -0.46
N LEU A 44 10.19 2.90 -1.47
CA LEU A 44 9.24 3.72 -2.21
C LEU A 44 8.19 2.84 -2.89
N SER A 45 6.95 3.33 -2.93
CA SER A 45 5.92 2.72 -3.77
C SER A 45 6.33 2.75 -5.25
N PRO A 46 5.91 1.77 -6.07
CA PRO A 46 6.26 1.74 -7.48
C PRO A 46 5.90 3.04 -8.20
N GLU A 47 6.77 3.47 -9.11
CA GLU A 47 6.62 4.73 -9.85
C GLU A 47 5.23 4.89 -10.53
N PRO A 48 4.66 3.86 -11.20
CA PRO A 48 3.33 3.99 -11.80
C PRO A 48 2.22 4.31 -10.78
N VAL A 49 2.35 3.84 -9.53
CA VAL A 49 1.40 4.12 -8.45
C VAL A 49 1.54 5.57 -8.01
N ARG A 50 2.78 6.03 -7.77
CA ARG A 50 3.07 7.41 -7.36
C ARG A 50 2.56 8.40 -8.40
N GLN A 51 2.82 8.17 -9.69
CA GLN A 51 2.33 9.02 -10.78
C GLN A 51 0.81 9.09 -10.84
N ARG A 52 0.11 7.96 -10.70
CA ARG A 52 -1.35 7.94 -10.72
C ARG A 52 -1.97 8.70 -9.55
N LEU A 53 -1.34 8.61 -8.37
CA LEU A 53 -1.74 9.36 -7.18
C LEU A 53 -1.46 10.86 -7.35
N SER A 54 -0.28 11.24 -7.84
CA SER A 54 0.03 12.65 -8.13
C SER A 54 -0.94 13.26 -9.12
N ALA A 55 -1.32 12.53 -10.17
CA ALA A 55 -2.34 12.97 -11.13
C ALA A 55 -3.73 13.11 -10.48
N ALA A 56 -4.10 12.22 -9.55
CA ALA A 56 -5.36 12.33 -8.80
C ALA A 56 -5.37 13.57 -7.90
N VAL A 57 -4.25 13.86 -7.22
CA VAL A 57 -4.10 15.08 -6.40
C VAL A 57 -4.18 16.33 -7.28
N ALA A 58 -3.52 16.32 -8.44
CA ALA A 58 -3.55 17.43 -9.38
C ALA A 58 -4.95 17.71 -9.96
N HIS A 59 -5.81 16.70 -10.05
CA HIS A 59 -7.22 16.89 -10.46
C HIS A 59 -8.01 17.74 -9.47
N GLY A 60 -7.68 17.68 -8.17
CA GLY A 60 -8.19 18.59 -7.14
C GLY A 60 -9.62 18.35 -6.65
N ILE A 61 -10.37 17.41 -7.23
CA ILE A 61 -11.74 17.05 -6.81
C ILE A 61 -11.71 15.66 -6.16
N PHE A 62 -12.12 15.59 -4.88
CA PHE A 62 -12.08 14.39 -4.04
C PHE A 62 -13.47 13.93 -3.57
N GLY A 63 -14.46 14.04 -4.46
CA GLY A 63 -15.83 13.61 -4.19
C GLY A 63 -16.02 12.09 -4.21
N TYR A 64 -17.28 11.67 -4.13
CA TYR A 64 -17.65 10.25 -4.18
C TYR A 64 -17.22 9.58 -5.49
N TYR A 65 -16.59 8.42 -5.38
CA TYR A 65 -16.12 7.62 -6.51
C TYR A 65 -17.08 6.47 -6.80
N SER A 66 -17.43 6.27 -8.08
CA SER A 66 -18.38 5.22 -8.51
C SER A 66 -17.91 4.35 -9.68
N ALA A 67 -16.83 4.73 -10.37
CA ALA A 67 -16.42 4.09 -11.62
C ALA A 67 -15.44 2.91 -11.42
N ASP A 68 -15.90 1.77 -10.91
CA ASP A 68 -15.04 0.66 -10.48
C ASP A 68 -14.73 -0.42 -11.57
N ALA A 69 -15.35 -0.34 -12.75
CA ALA A 69 -15.21 -1.37 -13.79
C ALA A 69 -13.75 -1.62 -14.23
N SER A 70 -12.97 -0.54 -14.40
CA SER A 70 -11.55 -0.66 -14.77
C SER A 70 -10.71 -1.31 -13.65
N TRP A 71 -11.06 -1.04 -12.39
CA TRP A 71 -10.42 -1.64 -11.23
C TRP A 71 -10.76 -3.13 -11.12
N ARG A 72 -12.03 -3.52 -11.30
CA ARG A 72 -12.45 -4.94 -11.33
C ARG A 72 -11.70 -5.72 -12.43
N ALA A 73 -11.64 -5.17 -13.64
CA ALA A 73 -10.91 -5.78 -14.74
C ALA A 73 -9.41 -5.96 -14.44
N ALA A 74 -8.79 -4.99 -13.75
CA ALA A 74 -7.39 -5.10 -13.32
C ALA A 74 -7.18 -6.24 -12.33
N VAL A 75 -8.10 -6.42 -11.36
CA VAL A 75 -8.07 -7.53 -10.39
C VAL A 75 -8.24 -8.88 -11.09
N CYS A 76 -9.28 -9.04 -11.93
CA CYS A 76 -9.51 -10.27 -12.70
C CYS A 76 -8.28 -10.63 -13.55
N GLY A 77 -7.71 -9.66 -14.25
CA GLY A 77 -6.52 -9.86 -15.08
C GLY A 77 -5.28 -10.22 -14.25
N TRP A 78 -5.11 -9.66 -13.06
CA TRP A 78 -4.02 -10.02 -12.16
C TRP A 78 -4.13 -11.48 -11.71
N MET A 79 -5.33 -11.89 -11.27
CA MET A 79 -5.60 -13.25 -10.83
C MET A 79 -5.34 -14.29 -11.93
N ALA A 80 -5.80 -14.01 -13.15
CA ALA A 80 -5.56 -14.88 -14.29
C ALA A 80 -4.07 -15.00 -14.62
N ARG A 81 -3.35 -13.88 -14.75
CA ARG A 81 -1.93 -13.87 -15.17
C ARG A 81 -0.96 -14.42 -14.12
N ARG A 82 -1.23 -14.19 -12.83
CA ARG A 82 -0.29 -14.54 -11.74
C ARG A 82 -0.63 -15.85 -11.06
N HIS A 83 -1.90 -16.25 -11.08
CA HIS A 83 -2.40 -17.39 -10.33
C HIS A 83 -3.14 -18.40 -11.20
N GLY A 84 -3.33 -18.14 -12.50
CA GLY A 84 -4.10 -19.02 -13.40
C GLY A 84 -5.58 -19.10 -13.04
N TRP A 85 -6.07 -18.16 -12.21
CA TRP A 85 -7.42 -18.21 -11.67
C TRP A 85 -8.33 -17.23 -12.41
N ALA A 86 -9.39 -17.76 -13.04
CA ALA A 86 -10.46 -16.97 -13.64
C ALA A 86 -11.44 -16.50 -12.56
N VAL A 87 -11.39 -15.21 -12.24
CA VAL A 87 -12.29 -14.53 -11.30
C VAL A 87 -13.29 -13.71 -12.09
N GLU A 88 -14.57 -13.81 -11.73
CA GLU A 88 -15.64 -12.99 -12.31
C GLU A 88 -15.76 -11.62 -11.60
N PRO A 89 -16.01 -10.52 -12.31
CA PRO A 89 -16.12 -9.19 -11.71
C PRO A 89 -17.15 -9.09 -10.58
N GLU A 90 -18.22 -9.88 -10.63
CA GLU A 90 -19.32 -9.90 -9.66
C GLU A 90 -18.91 -10.52 -8.31
N TRP A 91 -17.80 -11.28 -8.27
CA TRP A 91 -17.28 -11.86 -7.02
C TRP A 91 -16.50 -10.85 -6.18
N ILE A 92 -16.18 -9.68 -6.74
CA ILE A 92 -15.30 -8.69 -6.11
C ILE A 92 -16.13 -7.72 -5.26
N THR A 93 -15.85 -7.65 -3.96
CA THR A 93 -16.44 -6.66 -3.06
C THR A 93 -15.33 -5.85 -2.37
N PRO A 94 -15.32 -4.51 -2.49
CA PRO A 94 -14.32 -3.70 -1.81
C PRO A 94 -14.58 -3.67 -0.29
N SER A 95 -13.49 -3.77 0.48
CA SER A 95 -13.48 -3.56 1.92
C SER A 95 -12.28 -2.68 2.30
N ALA A 96 -12.35 -1.99 3.43
CA ALA A 96 -11.25 -1.15 3.92
C ALA A 96 -10.00 -1.97 4.31
N GLY A 97 -10.14 -3.29 4.52
CA GLY A 97 -9.03 -4.20 4.78
C GLY A 97 -9.52 -5.61 5.07
N VAL A 98 -8.60 -6.58 5.03
CA VAL A 98 -8.92 -8.01 5.24
C VAL A 98 -9.56 -8.24 6.62
N CYS A 99 -9.02 -7.65 7.68
CA CYS A 99 -9.57 -7.81 9.03
C CYS A 99 -11.01 -7.29 9.20
N ALA A 100 -11.43 -6.31 8.39
CA ALA A 100 -12.80 -5.80 8.41
C ALA A 100 -13.76 -6.63 7.55
N ALA A 101 -13.23 -7.50 6.68
CA ALA A 101 -14.01 -8.37 5.82
C ALA A 101 -14.21 -9.79 6.38
N LEU A 102 -13.42 -10.18 7.40
CA LEU A 102 -13.54 -11.42 8.16
C LEU A 102 -14.64 -11.32 9.21
#